data_AF-A0A4Y2CNH1-F1
#
_entry.id   AF-A0A4Y2CNH1-F1
#
_cell.length_a   1.000
_cell.length_b   1.000
_cell.length_c   1.000
_cell.angle_alpha   90.00
_cell.angle_beta   90.00
_cell.angle_gamma   90.00
#
_symmetry.space_group_name_H-M   'P 1'
#
loop_
_entity.id
_entity.type
_entity.pdbx_description
1 polymer ?
#
loop_
_entity_poly.entity_id
_entity_poly.type
_entity_poly.pdbx_seq_one_letter_code
_entity_poly.pdbx_strand_id
1 'polypeptide(L)'
;MFNSAWCICRLCLKSPLAVHFSDKVWVAKLAYLCGIFNLFNELNLCLKGKMTTVFKLADKVAAFKAKLELWGRYVNRGNLDMFQTVAGILGEAEPEHSFSQLVHDHLSLLLKEFEHYFPTTKDP
;
A
#
# COMPACT_ATOMS: atom_id res chain seq x y z
N MET A 1 33.57 -2.34 -14.31
CA MET A 1 32.51 -2.51 -13.30
C MET A 1 31.16 -2.39 -14.00
N PHE A 2 30.47 -3.50 -14.24
CA PHE A 2 29.09 -3.47 -14.71
C PHE A 2 28.22 -3.03 -13.52
N ASN A 3 27.69 -1.81 -13.60
CA ASN A 3 26.81 -1.28 -12.56
C ASN A 3 25.59 -2.21 -12.44
N SER A 4 25.29 -2.70 -11.24
CA SER A 4 24.19 -3.63 -10.97
C SER A 4 22.84 -3.12 -11.51
N ALA A 5 22.65 -1.79 -11.53
CA ALA A 5 21.51 -1.14 -12.16
C ALA A 5 21.36 -1.44 -13.66
N TRP A 6 22.46 -1.56 -14.41
CA TRP A 6 22.43 -1.83 -15.84
C TRP A 6 22.05 -3.29 -16.16
N CYS A 7 22.53 -4.24 -15.33
CA CYS A 7 22.12 -5.64 -15.44
C CYS A 7 20.65 -5.84 -15.03
N ILE A 8 20.18 -5.15 -13.98
CA ILE A 8 18.77 -5.19 -13.57
C ILE A 8 17.88 -4.59 -14.65
N CYS A 9 18.20 -3.41 -15.21
CA CYS A 9 17.45 -2.84 -16.33
C CYS A 9 17.42 -3.77 -17.55
N ARG A 10 18.55 -4.41 -17.90
CA ARG A 10 18.63 -5.30 -19.06
C ARG A 10 17.87 -6.62 -18.87
N LEU A 11 17.81 -7.13 -17.64
CA LEU A 11 16.99 -8.30 -17.27
C LEU A 11 15.51 -7.94 -17.21
N CYS A 12 15.16 -6.79 -16.63
CA CYS A 12 13.79 -6.28 -16.58
C CYS A 12 13.22 -6.03 -17.98
N LEU A 13 14.00 -5.49 -18.93
CA LEU A 13 13.56 -5.26 -20.31
C LEU A 13 13.35 -6.54 -21.15
N LYS A 14 13.86 -7.70 -20.70
CA LYS A 14 13.65 -8.98 -21.39
C LYS A 14 12.38 -9.71 -20.94
N SER A 15 11.72 -9.23 -19.89
CA SER A 15 10.45 -9.79 -19.44
C SER A 15 9.31 -9.36 -20.36
N PRO A 16 8.33 -10.23 -20.68
CA PRO A 16 7.09 -9.82 -21.33
C PRO A 16 6.38 -8.70 -20.57
N LEU A 17 6.60 -8.59 -19.25
CA LEU A 17 6.05 -7.53 -18.40
C LEU A 17 6.67 -6.15 -18.67
N ALA A 18 7.84 -6.09 -19.32
CA ALA A 18 8.53 -4.83 -19.62
C ALA A 18 7.69 -3.88 -20.48
N VAL A 19 6.79 -4.43 -21.31
CA VAL A 19 5.88 -3.65 -22.15
C VAL A 19 5.00 -2.71 -21.33
N HIS A 20 4.68 -3.10 -20.09
CA HIS A 20 3.81 -2.33 -19.22
C HIS A 20 4.52 -1.18 -18.51
N PHE A 21 5.86 -1.12 -18.51
CA PHE A 21 6.59 -0.02 -17.88
C PHE A 21 6.44 1.32 -18.61
N SER A 22 5.94 1.30 -19.84
CA SER A 22 5.54 2.51 -20.58
C SER A 22 4.14 3.02 -20.20
N ASP A 23 3.31 2.18 -19.57
CA ASP A 23 1.97 2.53 -19.12
C ASP A 23 2.03 3.07 -17.68
N LYS A 24 1.89 4.40 -17.55
CA LYS A 24 1.95 5.08 -16.25
C LYS A 24 0.89 4.58 -15.27
N VAL A 25 -0.30 4.24 -15.75
CA VAL A 25 -1.39 3.76 -14.88
C VAL A 25 -1.05 2.37 -14.36
N TRP A 26 -0.49 1.51 -15.22
CA TRP A 26 -0.01 0.20 -14.79
C TRP A 26 1.11 0.31 -13.77
N VAL A 27 2.11 1.17 -14.02
CA VAL A 27 3.22 1.41 -13.09
C VAL A 27 2.74 2.00 -11.76
N ALA A 28 1.73 2.87 -11.78
CA ALA A 28 1.10 3.41 -10.58
C ALA A 28 0.37 2.32 -9.77
N LYS A 29 -0.35 1.38 -10.43
CA LYS A 29 -0.95 0.20 -9.76
C LYS A 29 0.10 -0.67 -9.10
N LEU A 30 1.22 -0.91 -9.77
CA LEU A 30 2.33 -1.68 -9.19
C LEU A 30 2.94 -0.96 -7.98
N ALA A 31 3.19 0.35 -8.10
CA ALA A 31 3.72 1.15 -7.00
C ALA A 31 2.79 1.16 -5.78
N TYR A 32 1.47 1.24 -6.01
CA TYR A 32 0.47 1.13 -4.97
C TYR A 32 0.55 -0.23 -4.24
N LEU A 33 0.60 -1.34 -4.98
CA LEU A 33 0.75 -2.68 -4.41
C LEU A 33 2.03 -2.79 -3.58
N CYS A 34 3.16 -2.32 -4.09
CA CYS A 34 4.42 -2.28 -3.33
C CYS A 34 4.28 -1.49 -2.02
N GLY A 35 3.61 -0.34 -2.07
CA GLY A 35 3.33 0.47 -0.88
C GLY A 35 2.50 -0.26 0.17
N ILE A 36 1.39 -0.88 -0.24
CA ILE A 36 0.52 -1.66 0.66
C ILE A 36 1.24 -2.88 1.24
N PHE A 37 1.99 -3.64 0.43
CA PHE A 37 2.75 -4.78 0.95
C PHE A 37 3.85 -4.37 1.91
N ASN A 38 4.51 -3.23 1.67
CA ASN A 38 5.47 -2.69 2.63
C ASN A 38 4.80 -2.34 3.96
N LEU A 39 3.62 -1.71 3.92
CA LEU A 39 2.83 -1.40 5.10
C LEU A 39 2.44 -2.67 5.88
N PHE A 40 2.07 -3.76 5.21
CA PHE A 40 1.85 -5.05 5.86
C PHE A 40 3.12 -5.66 6.42
N ASN A 41 4.24 -5.55 5.72
CA ASN A 41 5.51 -6.04 6.22
C ASN A 41 5.94 -5.31 7.50
N GLU A 42 5.78 -3.99 7.54
CA GLU A 42 6.03 -3.17 8.75
C GLU A 42 5.15 -3.61 9.93
N LEU A 43 3.85 -3.81 9.68
CA LEU A 43 2.95 -4.34 10.71
C LEU A 43 3.41 -5.73 11.17
N ASN A 44 3.68 -6.64 10.23
CA ASN A 44 4.12 -7.99 10.53
C ASN A 44 5.43 -8.03 11.34
N LEU A 45 6.37 -7.12 11.05
CA LEU A 45 7.59 -6.97 11.84
C LEU A 45 7.30 -6.46 13.25
N CYS A 46 6.38 -5.49 13.39
CA CYS A 46 5.93 -5.02 14.71
C CYS A 46 5.28 -6.16 15.51
N LEU A 47 4.48 -7.01 14.86
CA LEU A 47 3.80 -8.14 15.51
C LEU A 47 4.76 -9.28 15.88
N LYS A 48 5.82 -9.49 15.09
CA LYS A 48 6.86 -10.51 15.32
C LYS A 48 7.95 -10.08 16.32
N GLY A 49 7.96 -8.81 16.73
CA GLY A 49 8.97 -8.26 17.64
C GLY A 49 8.95 -8.91 19.03
N LYS A 50 10.13 -9.22 19.57
CA LYS A 50 10.26 -9.74 20.95
C LYS A 50 10.04 -8.59 21.94
N MET A 51 8.98 -8.67 22.75
CA MET A 51 8.59 -7.76 23.86
C MET A 51 7.59 -6.64 23.54
N THR A 52 6.43 -6.98 23.02
CA THR A 52 5.22 -6.16 23.14
C THR A 52 4.15 -6.94 23.89
N THR A 53 3.62 -6.36 24.97
CA THR A 53 2.45 -6.92 25.66
C THR A 53 1.29 -7.05 24.66
N VAL A 54 0.36 -7.97 24.90
CA VAL A 54 -0.83 -8.16 24.02
C VAL A 54 -1.56 -6.83 23.79
N PHE A 55 -1.65 -5.98 24.81
CA PHE A 55 -2.19 -4.63 24.70
C PHE A 55 -1.47 -3.76 23.66
N LYS A 56 -0.13 -3.74 23.66
CA LYS A 56 0.66 -2.99 22.66
C LYS A 56 0.46 -3.53 21.25
N LEU A 57 0.25 -4.83 21.09
CA LEU A 57 -0.04 -5.43 19.78
C LEU A 57 -1.44 -5.03 19.29
N ALA A 58 -2.44 -5.06 20.18
CA ALA A 58 -3.79 -4.59 19.89
C ALA A 58 -3.80 -3.11 19.47
N ASP A 59 -3.06 -2.25 20.17
CA ASP A 59 -2.91 -0.83 19.82
C ASP A 59 -2.30 -0.64 18.42
N LYS A 60 -1.31 -1.47 18.05
CA LYS A 60 -0.69 -1.41 16.72
C LYS A 60 -1.67 -1.80 15.61
N VAL A 61 -2.47 -2.84 15.84
CA VAL A 61 -3.52 -3.24 14.89
C VAL A 61 -4.60 -2.16 14.82
N ALA A 62 -5.05 -1.60 15.95
CA ALA A 62 -6.03 -0.52 15.98
C ALA A 62 -5.54 0.72 15.22
N ALA A 63 -4.29 1.13 15.44
CA ALA A 63 -3.66 2.23 14.71
C ALA A 63 -3.56 1.94 13.20
N PHE A 64 -3.33 0.68 12.83
CA PHE A 64 -3.32 0.25 11.43
C PHE A 64 -4.69 0.38 10.78
N LYS A 65 -5.75 -0.10 11.44
CA LYS A 65 -7.15 0.05 10.98
C LYS A 65 -7.52 1.52 10.80
N ALA A 66 -7.19 2.36 11.78
CA ALA A 66 -7.41 3.81 11.70
C ALA A 66 -6.65 4.47 10.54
N LYS A 67 -5.43 4.00 10.23
CA LYS A 67 -4.66 4.47 9.08
C LYS A 67 -5.35 4.11 7.76
N LEU A 68 -5.80 2.87 7.59
CA LEU A 68 -6.52 2.45 6.37
C LEU A 68 -7.78 3.29 6.16
N GLU A 69 -8.55 3.52 7.22
CA GLU A 69 -9.76 4.34 7.18
C GLU A 69 -9.46 5.80 6.79
N LEU A 70 -8.42 6.39 7.41
CA LEU A 70 -7.97 7.75 7.08
C LEU A 70 -7.56 7.88 5.62
N TRP A 71 -6.81 6.90 5.11
CA TRP A 71 -6.38 6.89 3.72
C TRP A 71 -7.55 6.71 2.75
N GLY A 72 -8.52 5.85 3.08
CA GLY A 72 -9.77 5.75 2.33
C GLY A 72 -10.47 7.11 2.19
N ARG A 73 -10.56 7.89 3.28
CA ARG A 73 -11.13 9.25 3.23
C ARG A 73 -10.35 10.22 2.35
N TYR A 74 -9.01 10.13 2.33
CA TYR A 74 -8.18 10.96 1.45
C TYR A 74 -8.36 10.59 -0.02
N VAL A 75 -8.38 9.30 -0.33
CA VAL A 75 -8.57 8.81 -1.70
C VAL A 75 -9.95 9.19 -2.24
N ASN A 76 -10.99 9.14 -1.41
CA ASN A 76 -12.32 9.61 -1.77
C ASN A 76 -12.39 11.12 -2.08
N ARG A 77 -11.39 11.89 -1.63
CA ARG A 77 -11.22 13.33 -1.98
C ARG A 77 -10.24 13.53 -3.15
N GLY A 78 -9.83 12.46 -3.83
CA GLY A 78 -8.84 12.50 -4.90
C GLY A 78 -7.39 12.67 -4.43
N ASN A 79 -7.12 12.61 -3.13
CA ASN A 79 -5.76 12.72 -2.60
C ASN A 79 -5.11 11.34 -2.48
N LEU A 80 -3.96 11.16 -3.14
CA LEU A 80 -3.13 9.95 -3.10
C LEU A 80 -1.73 10.20 -2.52
N ASP A 81 -1.51 11.33 -1.84
CA ASP A 81 -0.18 11.79 -1.39
C ASP A 81 0.44 10.86 -0.34
N MET A 82 -0.39 10.08 0.37
CA MET A 82 0.10 9.04 1.29
C MET A 82 0.89 7.94 0.56
N PHE A 83 0.64 7.75 -0.73
CA PHE A 83 1.40 6.88 -1.62
C PHE A 83 2.36 7.72 -2.48
N GLN A 84 3.39 8.28 -1.87
CA GLN A 84 4.34 9.21 -2.53
C GLN A 84 4.89 8.68 -3.87
N THR A 85 5.19 7.40 -3.97
CA THR A 85 5.65 6.79 -5.24
C THR A 85 4.57 6.84 -6.32
N VAL A 86 3.31 6.60 -5.96
CA VAL A 86 2.16 6.70 -6.88
C VAL A 86 1.98 8.15 -7.33
N ALA A 87 2.00 9.10 -6.41
CA ALA A 87 1.93 10.52 -6.72
C ALA A 87 3.07 10.96 -7.66
N GLY A 88 4.30 10.50 -7.41
CA GLY A 88 5.45 10.79 -8.28
C GLY A 88 5.35 10.19 -9.69
N ILE A 89 4.68 9.03 -9.85
CA ILE A 89 4.47 8.39 -11.16
C ILE A 89 3.37 9.11 -11.97
N LEU A 90 2.27 9.47 -11.29
CA LEU A 90 1.15 10.18 -11.93
C LEU A 90 1.47 11.65 -12.22
N GLY A 91 2.37 12.25 -11.44
CA GLY A 91 2.78 13.65 -11.58
C GLY A 91 1.71 14.61 -11.06
N GLU A 92 1.64 15.80 -11.67
CA GLU A 92 0.65 16.84 -11.29
C GLU A 92 -0.75 16.61 -11.89
N ALA A 93 -0.91 15.59 -12.74
CA ALA A 93 -2.21 15.25 -13.29
C ALA A 93 -3.10 14.67 -12.17
N GLU A 94 -4.36 15.10 -12.13
CA GLU A 94 -5.32 14.47 -11.23
C GLU A 94 -5.40 12.97 -11.52
N PRO A 95 -5.36 12.11 -10.48
CA PRO A 95 -5.51 10.68 -10.66
C PRO A 95 -6.83 10.36 -11.35
N GLU A 96 -6.81 9.41 -12.30
CA GLU A 96 -8.05 8.95 -12.91
C GLU A 96 -9.04 8.49 -11.83
N HIS A 97 -10.32 8.89 -11.96
CA HIS A 97 -11.37 8.48 -11.03
C HIS A 97 -11.44 6.95 -10.87
N SER A 98 -11.20 6.20 -11.95
CA SER A 98 -11.13 4.73 -11.96
C SER A 98 -10.03 4.19 -11.05
N PHE A 99 -8.86 4.86 -11.00
CA PHE A 99 -7.73 4.48 -10.18
C PHE A 99 -7.97 4.82 -8.71
N SER A 100 -8.48 6.02 -8.41
CA SER A 100 -8.87 6.41 -7.05
C SER A 100 -9.93 5.48 -6.47
N GLN A 101 -10.95 5.13 -7.26
CA GLN A 101 -11.97 4.16 -6.84
C GLN A 101 -11.36 2.78 -6.53
N LEU A 102 -10.46 2.29 -7.40
CA LEU A 102 -9.77 1.02 -7.17
C LEU A 102 -8.98 1.01 -5.86
N VAL A 103 -8.24 2.08 -5.58
CA VAL A 103 -7.47 2.22 -4.33
C VAL A 103 -8.43 2.26 -3.13
N HIS A 104 -9.50 3.05 -3.21
CA HIS A 104 -10.49 3.16 -2.15
C HIS A 104 -11.15 1.80 -1.83
N ASP A 105 -11.57 1.07 -2.85
CA ASP A 105 -12.25 -0.22 -2.71
C ASP A 105 -11.32 -1.26 -2.09
N HIS A 106 -10.06 -1.29 -2.52
CA HIS A 106 -9.06 -2.18 -1.94
C HIS A 106 -8.77 -1.83 -0.47
N LEU A 107 -8.59 -0.55 -0.12
CA LEU A 107 -8.41 -0.13 1.27
C LEU A 107 -9.62 -0.50 2.16
N SER A 108 -10.83 -0.35 1.62
CA SER A 108 -12.06 -0.70 2.32
C SER A 108 -12.19 -2.21 2.55
N LEU A 109 -11.83 -3.02 1.54
CA LEU A 109 -11.78 -4.47 1.67
C LEU A 109 -10.74 -4.90 2.72
N LEU A 110 -9.54 -4.30 2.68
CA LEU A 110 -8.50 -4.58 3.67
C LEU A 110 -8.97 -4.25 5.08
N LEU A 111 -9.58 -3.07 5.29
CA LEU A 111 -10.12 -2.71 6.60
C LEU A 111 -11.15 -3.73 7.09
N LYS A 112 -12.06 -4.18 6.21
CA LYS A 112 -13.05 -5.21 6.53
C LYS A 112 -12.40 -6.53 6.97
N GLU A 113 -11.37 -6.99 6.26
CA GLU A 113 -10.63 -8.20 6.64
C GLU A 113 -9.93 -8.01 7.99
N PHE A 114 -9.34 -6.84 8.24
CA PHE A 114 -8.72 -6.55 9.54
C PHE A 114 -9.73 -6.53 10.69
N GLU A 115 -10.93 -5.98 10.50
CA GLU A 115 -12.00 -6.04 11.51
C GLU A 115 -12.49 -7.47 11.74
N HIS A 116 -12.47 -8.32 10.72
CA HIS A 116 -12.84 -9.73 10.85
C HIS A 116 -11.80 -10.53 11.65
N TYR A 117 -10.50 -10.38 11.33
CA TYR A 117 -9.42 -11.12 11.99
C TYR A 117 -9.01 -10.55 13.35
N PHE A 118 -9.18 -9.25 13.55
CA PHE A 118 -8.81 -8.54 14.79
C PHE A 118 -10.00 -7.73 15.32
N PRO A 119 -11.04 -8.41 15.83
CA PRO A 119 -12.22 -7.75 16.35
C PRO A 119 -11.86 -6.90 17.57
N THR A 120 -12.42 -5.70 17.63
CA THR A 120 -12.32 -4.85 18.82
C THR A 120 -13.22 -5.47 19.89
N THR A 121 -12.63 -6.20 20.85
CA THR A 121 -13.39 -6.75 21.98
C THR A 121 -13.99 -5.58 22.77
N LYS A 122 -15.31 -5.54 22.91
CA LYS A 122 -15.91 -4.78 24.01
C LYS A 122 -15.42 -5.46 25.28
N ASP A 123 -14.69 -4.74 26.13
CA ASP A 123 -14.42 -5.25 27.47
C ASP A 123 -15.76 -5.66 28.11
N PRO A 124 -15.83 -6.84 28.75
CA PRO A 124 -17.03 -7.31 29.43
C PRO A 124 -17.44 -6.42 30.61
#